data_AF-A0A350YC79-F1
#
_entry.id   AF-A0A350YC79-F1
#
_cell.length_a   1.000
_cell.length_b   1.000
_cell.length_c   1.000
_cell.angle_alpha   90.00
_cell.angle_beta   90.00
_cell.angle_gamma   90.00
#
_symmetry.space_group_name_H-M   'P 1'
#
loop_
_entity.id
_entity.type
_entity.pdbx_description
1 polymer ?
#
loop_
_entity_poly.entity_id
_entity_poly.type
_entity_poly.pdbx_seq_one_letter_code
_entity_poly.pdbx_strand_id
1 'polypeptide(L)'
;MVGNFNDQLDGGDGDDILDVSNGQGNNSLHGGEGDDILLGSVNDQLNGGAGDDILNGGDGGSTMTGGTGDDFFWIANGFIPLTAHTITDFEVNSEAIGIAGLGITFQNLTITQVGSDTLISVFGTDFAILTGVEASDLNSSNFVLA
;
A
#
# COMPACT_ATOMS: atom_id res chain seq x y z
N MET A 1 7.74 16.50 12.66
CA MET A 1 7.11 16.74 13.98
C MET A 1 5.81 15.98 13.94
N VAL A 2 5.66 14.86 14.68
CA VAL A 2 4.39 14.11 14.70
C VAL A 2 3.40 14.93 15.53
N GLY A 3 2.46 15.57 14.86
CA GLY A 3 1.38 16.34 15.45
C GLY A 3 0.26 15.40 15.87
N ASN A 4 -0.79 15.94 16.48
CA ASN A 4 -1.91 15.13 16.94
C ASN A 4 -2.98 15.07 15.84
N PHE A 5 -3.54 13.88 15.61
CA PHE A 5 -4.79 13.63 14.90
C PHE A 5 -4.90 14.29 13.50
N ASN A 6 -4.75 13.49 12.45
CA ASN A 6 -4.82 13.91 11.05
C ASN A 6 -3.68 14.85 10.65
N ASP A 7 -2.45 14.32 10.61
CA ASP A 7 -1.29 15.04 10.12
C ASP A 7 -1.28 15.14 8.59
N GLN A 8 -0.67 16.22 8.07
CA GLN A 8 -0.35 16.37 6.66
C GLN A 8 1.17 16.51 6.53
N LEU A 9 1.80 15.56 5.83
CA LEU A 9 3.23 15.55 5.53
C LEU A 9 3.42 15.67 4.02
N ASP A 10 4.45 16.42 3.62
CA ASP A 10 4.84 16.71 2.25
C ASP A 10 6.38 16.69 2.22
N GLY A 11 6.97 15.78 1.44
CA GLY A 11 8.43 15.61 1.31
C GLY A 11 9.02 16.69 0.40
N GLY A 12 8.45 16.81 -0.80
CA GLY A 12 8.82 17.82 -1.79
C GLY A 12 9.83 17.27 -2.79
N ASP A 13 10.99 17.90 -2.92
CA ASP A 13 12.03 17.45 -3.84
C ASP A 13 13.05 16.56 -3.12
N GLY A 14 13.37 15.41 -3.72
CA GLY A 14 14.38 14.44 -3.28
C GLY A 14 13.81 13.31 -2.43
N ASP A 15 14.63 12.27 -2.24
CA ASP A 15 14.23 11.07 -1.50
C ASP A 15 13.94 11.35 -0.01
N ASP A 16 12.68 11.19 0.39
CA ASP A 16 12.18 11.50 1.72
C ASP A 16 11.67 10.28 2.50
N ILE A 17 11.60 10.43 3.83
CA ILE A 17 10.96 9.45 4.71
C ILE A 17 9.87 10.16 5.51
N LEU A 18 8.61 9.82 5.21
CA LEU A 18 7.42 10.35 5.85
C LEU A 18 6.84 9.29 6.76
N ASP A 19 6.87 9.54 8.07
CA ASP A 19 6.47 8.55 9.07
C ASP A 19 5.40 9.11 10.02
N VAL A 20 4.19 8.55 9.89
CA VAL A 20 3.07 8.72 10.82
C VAL A 20 2.65 7.41 11.46
N SER A 21 3.49 6.37 11.46
CA SER A 21 3.15 5.05 12.02
C SER A 21 2.74 5.06 13.50
N ASN A 22 3.14 6.12 14.24
CA ASN A 22 2.73 6.38 15.62
C ASN A 22 1.71 7.53 15.76
N GLY A 23 1.25 8.06 14.62
CA GLY A 23 0.22 9.08 14.52
C GLY A 23 -1.17 8.52 14.84
N GLN A 24 -2.14 9.42 14.90
CA GLN A 24 -3.55 9.06 15.11
C GLN A 24 -4.40 9.78 14.07
N GLY A 25 -5.61 9.27 13.85
CA GLY A 25 -6.52 9.83 12.85
C GLY A 25 -6.10 9.47 11.42
N ASN A 26 -6.75 10.11 10.46
CA ASN A 26 -6.55 9.91 9.04
C ASN A 26 -5.56 10.97 8.55
N ASN A 27 -4.32 10.56 8.39
CA ASN A 27 -3.19 11.38 7.95
C ASN A 27 -3.11 11.39 6.41
N SER A 28 -2.43 12.40 5.87
CA SER A 28 -2.16 12.55 4.45
C SER A 28 -0.66 12.71 4.24
N LEU A 29 -0.05 11.79 3.51
CA LEU A 29 1.37 11.78 3.19
C LEU A 29 1.53 11.95 1.68
N HIS A 30 2.35 12.92 1.28
CA HIS A 30 2.76 13.12 -0.11
C HIS A 30 4.29 13.10 -0.18
N GLY A 31 4.86 12.14 -0.89
CA GLY A 31 6.31 12.03 -1.06
C GLY A 31 6.85 13.18 -1.88
N GLY A 32 6.43 13.27 -3.15
CA GLY A 32 6.78 14.35 -4.04
C GLY A 32 7.60 13.85 -5.22
N GLU A 33 8.78 14.40 -5.45
CA GLU A 33 9.74 13.94 -6.45
C GLU A 33 10.89 13.22 -5.74
N GLY A 34 11.32 12.06 -6.23
CA GLY A 34 12.37 11.25 -5.61
C GLY A 34 11.85 9.89 -5.18
N ASP A 35 12.74 9.03 -4.70
CA ASP A 35 12.37 7.68 -4.28
C ASP A 35 11.99 7.72 -2.78
N ASP A 36 10.70 7.75 -2.47
CA ASP A 36 10.19 8.05 -1.13
C ASP A 36 9.79 6.81 -0.31
N ILE A 37 9.81 6.96 1.01
CA ILE A 37 9.28 5.97 1.95
C ILE A 37 8.15 6.57 2.77
N LEU A 38 6.93 6.11 2.53
CA LEU A 38 5.73 6.56 3.23
C LEU A 38 5.24 5.48 4.20
N LEU A 39 5.30 5.78 5.49
CA LEU A 39 4.86 4.90 6.57
C LEU A 39 3.59 5.45 7.21
N GLY A 40 2.45 4.87 6.83
CA GLY A 40 1.15 5.14 7.40
C GLY A 40 0.90 4.45 8.75
N SER A 41 -0.22 4.83 9.35
CA SER A 41 -0.86 4.29 10.53
C SER A 41 -2.18 3.59 10.17
N VAL A 42 -3.35 4.22 10.34
CA VAL A 42 -4.66 3.60 10.19
C VAL A 42 -5.57 4.53 9.38
N ASN A 43 -6.15 4.04 8.29
CA ASN A 43 -7.04 4.81 7.41
C ASN A 43 -6.42 6.11 6.85
N ASP A 44 -5.15 6.02 6.43
CA ASP A 44 -4.40 7.15 5.90
C ASP A 44 -4.50 7.28 4.38
N GLN A 45 -4.12 8.44 3.85
CA GLN A 45 -3.93 8.68 2.42
C GLN A 45 -2.43 8.82 2.15
N LEU A 46 -1.89 7.94 1.33
CA LEU A 46 -0.47 7.93 0.95
C LEU A 46 -0.38 8.13 -0.56
N ASN A 47 0.43 9.10 -0.98
CA ASN A 47 0.73 9.38 -2.38
C ASN A 47 2.26 9.46 -2.52
N GLY A 48 2.87 8.51 -3.22
CA GLY A 48 4.31 8.47 -3.46
C GLY A 48 4.73 9.68 -4.27
N GLY A 49 4.28 9.75 -5.53
CA GLY A 49 4.51 10.90 -6.39
C GLY A 49 5.28 10.47 -7.62
N ALA A 50 6.47 11.01 -7.83
CA ALA A 50 7.33 10.64 -8.93
C ALA A 50 8.63 10.05 -8.40
N GLY A 51 8.97 8.83 -8.83
CA GLY A 51 10.11 8.07 -8.33
C GLY A 51 9.66 6.65 -7.98
N ASP A 52 10.61 5.80 -7.57
CA ASP A 52 10.31 4.44 -7.18
C ASP A 52 9.99 4.39 -5.68
N ASP A 53 8.70 4.43 -5.32
CA ASP A 53 8.27 4.68 -3.94
C ASP A 53 7.95 3.39 -3.15
N ILE A 54 8.10 3.47 -1.83
CA ILE A 54 7.68 2.42 -0.88
C ILE A 54 6.56 2.94 0.00
N LEU A 55 5.35 2.43 -0.20
CA LEU A 55 4.17 2.79 0.56
C LEU A 55 3.77 1.67 1.51
N ASN A 56 3.70 1.97 2.80
CA ASN A 56 3.16 1.06 3.81
C ASN A 56 1.90 1.66 4.41
N GLY A 57 0.76 1.04 4.12
CA GLY A 57 -0.55 1.51 4.58
C GLY A 57 -0.77 1.39 6.09
N GLY A 58 0.14 0.74 6.82
CA GLY A 58 -0.01 0.48 8.25
C GLY A 58 -1.15 -0.49 8.54
N ASP A 59 -1.88 -0.26 9.62
CA ASP A 59 -3.03 -1.07 10.02
C ASP A 59 -4.33 -0.59 9.35
N GLY A 60 -4.67 -1.26 8.25
CA GLY A 60 -5.98 -1.25 7.63
C GLY A 60 -6.44 0.06 6.96
N GLY A 61 -7.25 -0.08 5.91
CA GLY A 61 -8.12 0.96 5.37
C GLY A 61 -7.45 2.15 4.69
N SER A 62 -6.12 2.19 4.66
CA SER A 62 -5.39 3.26 3.98
C SER A 62 -5.58 3.19 2.46
N THR A 63 -5.66 4.35 1.83
CA THR A 63 -5.66 4.53 0.38
C THR A 63 -4.26 4.91 -0.06
N MET A 64 -3.70 4.16 -1.00
CA MET A 64 -2.32 4.29 -1.47
C MET A 64 -2.33 4.53 -2.98
N THR A 65 -1.59 5.53 -3.42
CA THR A 65 -1.33 5.89 -4.81
C THR A 65 0.17 5.91 -5.00
N GLY A 66 0.72 5.07 -5.87
CA GLY A 66 2.15 5.05 -6.16
C GLY A 66 2.57 6.32 -6.90
N GLY A 67 1.92 6.56 -8.04
CA GLY A 67 2.23 7.67 -8.91
C GLY A 67 3.01 7.20 -10.14
N THR A 68 4.14 7.81 -10.43
CA THR A 68 4.99 7.39 -11.57
C THR A 68 6.27 6.76 -11.06
N GLY A 69 6.56 5.54 -11.49
CA GLY A 69 7.77 4.82 -11.12
C GLY A 69 7.44 3.34 -10.95
N ASP A 70 8.42 2.58 -10.48
CA ASP A 70 8.24 1.18 -10.11
C ASP A 70 8.02 1.08 -8.59
N ASP A 71 6.76 1.27 -8.18
CA ASP A 71 6.35 1.36 -6.77
C ASP A 71 6.18 0.01 -6.05
N PHE A 72 6.28 0.08 -4.72
CA PHE A 72 6.11 -1.05 -3.82
C PHE A 72 5.09 -0.79 -2.70
N PHE A 73 4.04 -1.61 -2.65
CA PHE A 73 2.94 -1.46 -1.68
C PHE A 73 2.96 -2.55 -0.61
N TRP A 74 3.30 -2.20 0.62
CA TRP A 74 3.09 -3.05 1.79
C TRP A 74 1.64 -3.00 2.26
N ILE A 75 0.89 -4.08 2.04
CA ILE A 75 -0.50 -4.24 2.50
C ILE A 75 -0.61 -5.04 3.80
N ALA A 76 0.49 -5.65 4.24
CA ALA A 76 0.62 -6.30 5.55
C ALA A 76 2.10 -6.54 5.89
N ASN A 77 2.51 -6.19 7.11
CA ASN A 77 3.87 -6.46 7.60
C ASN A 77 3.85 -6.88 9.07
N GLY A 78 3.77 -8.19 9.31
CA GLY A 78 3.76 -8.79 10.65
C GLY A 78 2.39 -8.84 11.32
N PHE A 79 1.36 -8.28 10.69
CA PHE A 79 -0.02 -8.28 11.19
C PHE A 79 -1.03 -8.40 10.04
N ILE A 80 -2.25 -8.78 10.39
CA ILE A 80 -3.40 -8.82 9.49
C ILE A 80 -4.10 -7.46 9.58
N PRO A 81 -4.37 -6.76 8.48
CA PRO A 81 -5.02 -5.46 8.53
C PRO A 81 -6.45 -5.58 9.05
N LEU A 82 -6.90 -4.60 9.85
CA LEU A 82 -8.27 -4.57 10.36
C LEU A 82 -9.32 -4.38 9.25
N THR A 83 -8.96 -3.68 8.19
CA THR A 83 -9.78 -3.37 7.01
C THR A 83 -8.90 -3.40 5.77
N ALA A 84 -9.45 -3.81 4.62
CA ALA A 84 -8.67 -3.84 3.39
C ALA A 84 -8.15 -2.44 3.00
N HIS A 85 -6.90 -2.37 2.57
CA HIS A 85 -6.35 -1.18 1.93
C HIS A 85 -6.92 -0.99 0.53
N THR A 86 -6.80 0.22 -0.03
CA THR A 86 -7.10 0.48 -1.45
C THR A 86 -5.84 0.96 -2.14
N ILE A 87 -5.44 0.32 -3.22
CA ILE A 87 -4.35 0.78 -4.10
C ILE A 87 -4.98 1.26 -5.39
N THR A 88 -4.71 2.51 -5.76
CA THR A 88 -5.53 3.24 -6.74
C THR A 88 -5.06 3.15 -8.19
N ASP A 89 -3.79 2.82 -8.41
CA ASP A 89 -3.10 2.99 -9.69
C ASP A 89 -2.12 1.85 -9.99
N PHE A 90 -2.31 0.68 -9.38
CA PHE A 90 -1.35 -0.41 -9.47
C PHE A 90 -1.03 -0.84 -10.92
N GLU A 91 0.23 -0.73 -11.32
CA GLU A 91 0.73 -1.13 -12.65
C GLU A 91 1.34 -2.55 -12.61
N VAL A 92 0.56 -3.52 -13.12
CA VAL A 92 0.84 -4.97 -13.03
C VAL A 92 2.22 -5.40 -13.58
N ASN A 93 2.83 -4.62 -14.47
CA ASN A 93 4.08 -5.00 -15.14
C ASN A 93 5.34 -4.41 -14.49
N SER A 94 5.21 -3.43 -13.61
CA SER A 94 6.32 -2.69 -12.99
C SER A 94 6.31 -2.81 -11.48
N GLU A 95 5.13 -2.88 -10.86
CA GLU A 95 5.00 -2.71 -9.42
C GLU A 95 4.82 -4.02 -8.66
N ALA A 96 5.00 -3.95 -7.33
CA ALA A 96 4.90 -5.12 -6.47
C ALA A 96 4.13 -4.86 -5.16
N ILE A 97 3.49 -5.93 -4.67
CA ILE A 97 2.70 -5.95 -3.44
C ILE A 97 3.40 -6.81 -2.39
N GLY A 98 3.68 -6.22 -1.22
CA GLY A 98 4.32 -6.89 -0.09
C GLY A 98 3.32 -7.41 0.94
N ILE A 99 3.48 -8.69 1.31
CA ILE A 99 2.88 -9.28 2.53
C ILE A 99 3.97 -10.03 3.28
N ALA A 100 4.36 -9.55 4.46
CA ALA A 100 5.41 -10.15 5.27
C ALA A 100 4.95 -10.56 6.67
N GLY A 101 5.68 -11.50 7.28
CA GLY A 101 5.58 -11.83 8.69
C GLY A 101 4.38 -12.71 9.07
N LEU A 102 3.66 -13.24 8.08
CA LEU A 102 2.49 -14.10 8.29
C LEU A 102 2.76 -15.58 7.97
N GLY A 103 3.93 -15.91 7.41
CA GLY A 103 4.29 -17.28 7.04
C GLY A 103 3.39 -17.85 5.93
N ILE A 104 2.94 -16.99 5.02
CA ILE A 104 2.05 -17.35 3.92
C ILE A 104 2.82 -17.51 2.61
N THR A 105 2.21 -18.21 1.68
CA THR A 105 2.68 -18.39 0.30
C THR A 105 1.63 -17.84 -0.67
N PHE A 106 1.98 -17.72 -1.95
CA PHE A 106 1.06 -17.23 -2.97
C PHE A 106 -0.20 -18.11 -3.07
N GLN A 107 -0.09 -19.41 -2.75
CA GLN A 107 -1.22 -20.34 -2.74
C GLN A 107 -2.23 -20.07 -1.61
N ASN A 108 -1.86 -19.27 -0.61
CA ASN A 108 -2.77 -18.85 0.45
C ASN A 108 -3.59 -17.60 0.08
N LEU A 109 -3.20 -16.90 -0.99
CA LEU A 109 -3.94 -15.75 -1.49
C LEU A 109 -5.18 -16.21 -2.26
N THR A 110 -6.28 -15.50 -2.05
CA THR A 110 -7.48 -15.54 -2.88
C THR A 110 -7.57 -14.21 -3.60
N ILE A 111 -7.42 -14.24 -4.92
CA ILE A 111 -7.50 -13.06 -5.78
C ILE A 111 -8.82 -13.14 -6.55
N THR A 112 -9.71 -12.18 -6.32
CA THR A 112 -11.09 -12.21 -6.82
C THR A 112 -11.42 -10.93 -7.57
N GLN A 113 -11.95 -11.07 -8.79
CA GLN A 113 -12.51 -9.94 -9.54
C GLN A 113 -13.81 -9.46 -8.88
N VAL A 114 -13.92 -8.16 -8.63
CA VAL A 114 -15.10 -7.48 -8.08
C VAL A 114 -15.41 -6.25 -8.93
N GLY A 115 -16.31 -6.41 -9.92
CA GLY A 115 -16.57 -5.33 -10.87
C GLY A 115 -15.32 -5.05 -11.71
N SER A 116 -14.84 -3.81 -11.70
CA SER A 116 -13.58 -3.39 -12.35
C SER A 116 -12.33 -3.59 -11.49
N ASP A 117 -12.50 -3.99 -10.23
CA ASP A 117 -11.44 -3.99 -9.24
C ASP A 117 -11.07 -5.42 -8.84
N THR A 118 -9.91 -5.59 -8.24
CA THR A 118 -9.45 -6.88 -7.71
C THR A 118 -9.35 -6.85 -6.20
N LEU A 119 -9.98 -7.82 -5.55
CA LEU A 119 -9.87 -8.05 -4.11
C LEU A 119 -8.81 -9.13 -3.83
N ILE A 120 -7.88 -8.81 -2.93
CA ILE A 120 -6.88 -9.74 -2.40
C ILE A 120 -7.27 -10.10 -0.96
N SER A 121 -7.50 -11.39 -0.72
CA SER A 121 -7.83 -11.91 0.60
C SER A 121 -6.88 -13.04 1.00
N VAL A 122 -6.62 -13.19 2.30
CA VAL A 122 -5.81 -14.27 2.89
C VAL A 122 -6.64 -14.99 3.94
N PHE A 123 -6.84 -16.31 3.78
CA PHE A 123 -7.67 -17.13 4.67
C PHE A 123 -9.10 -16.58 4.92
N GLY A 124 -9.66 -15.85 3.95
CA GLY A 124 -10.99 -15.25 4.03
C GLY A 124 -11.04 -13.85 4.68
N THR A 125 -9.89 -13.27 5.02
CA THR A 125 -9.77 -11.87 5.44
C THR A 125 -9.28 -11.03 4.28
N ASP A 126 -9.91 -9.88 4.05
CA ASP A 126 -9.55 -8.96 2.98
C ASP A 126 -8.35 -8.10 3.38
N PHE A 127 -7.34 -8.01 2.48
CA PHE A 127 -6.11 -7.27 2.73
C PHE A 127 -6.02 -6.01 1.88
N ALA A 128 -6.38 -6.12 0.60
CA ALA A 128 -6.32 -4.99 -0.32
C ALA A 128 -7.33 -5.10 -1.46
N ILE A 129 -7.74 -3.95 -1.96
CA ILE A 129 -8.48 -3.75 -3.20
C ILE A 129 -7.55 -3.01 -4.16
N LEU A 130 -7.35 -3.54 -5.36
CA LEU A 130 -6.67 -2.86 -6.46
C LEU A 130 -7.72 -2.31 -7.42
N THR A 131 -7.82 -0.99 -7.54
CA THR A 131 -8.85 -0.39 -8.40
C THR A 131 -8.45 -0.47 -9.86
N GLY A 132 -9.39 -0.86 -10.74
CA GLY A 132 -9.16 -0.92 -12.18
C GLY A 132 -8.19 -2.01 -12.65
N VAL A 133 -7.76 -2.90 -11.75
CA VAL A 133 -6.88 -4.04 -12.08
C VAL A 133 -7.72 -5.29 -12.31
N GLU A 134 -7.43 -6.00 -13.40
CA GLU A 134 -8.02 -7.30 -13.70
C GLU A 134 -7.29 -8.41 -12.93
N ALA A 135 -8.06 -9.20 -12.17
CA ALA A 135 -7.56 -10.25 -11.30
C ALA A 135 -6.78 -11.33 -12.07
N SER A 136 -7.11 -11.54 -13.35
CA SER A 136 -6.42 -12.50 -14.22
C SER A 136 -5.00 -12.09 -14.59
N ASP A 137 -4.67 -10.80 -14.46
CA ASP A 137 -3.36 -10.28 -14.83
C ASP A 137 -2.35 -10.45 -13.68
N LEU A 138 -2.85 -10.62 -12.46
CA LEU A 138 -2.04 -10.87 -11.28
C LEU A 138 -1.54 -12.31 -11.19
N ASN A 139 -0.26 -12.47 -10.90
CA ASN A 139 0.36 -13.74 -10.64
C ASN A 139 1.42 -13.63 -9.54
N SER A 140 2.13 -14.71 -9.23
CA SER A 140 3.10 -14.73 -8.13
C SER A 140 4.24 -13.72 -8.26
N SER A 141 4.55 -13.22 -9.47
CA SER A 141 5.59 -12.20 -9.65
C SER A 141 5.20 -10.84 -9.09
N ASN A 142 3.90 -10.56 -8.97
CA ASN A 142 3.39 -9.29 -8.43
C ASN A 142 3.47 -9.23 -6.90
N PHE A 143 3.86 -10.33 -6.25
CA PHE A 143 3.82 -10.43 -4.80
C PHE A 143 5.19 -10.77 -4.22
N VAL A 144 5.60 -10.01 -3.22
CA VAL A 144 6.74 -10.31 -2.36
C VAL A 144 6.21 -10.82 -1.02
N LEU A 145 6.42 -12.11 -0.79
CA LEU A 145 5.95 -12.81 0.42
C LEU A 145 7.14 -13.24 1.27
N ALA A 146 7.13 -12.87 2.55
CA ALA A 146 8.24 -13.11 3.49
C ALA A 146 7.79 -13.59 4.88
#